data_AF-A0A3B8LZX6-F1
#
_entry.id   AF-A0A3B8LZX6-F1
#
_cell.length_a   1.000
_cell.length_b   1.000
_cell.length_c   1.000
_cell.angle_alpha   90.00
_cell.angle_beta   90.00
_cell.angle_gamma   90.00
#
_symmetry.space_group_name_H-M   'P 1'
#
loop_
_entity.id
_entity.type
_entity.pdbx_description
1 polymer ?
#
loop_
_entity_poly.entity_id
_entity_poly.type
_entity_poly.pdbx_seq_one_letter_code
_entity_poly.pdbx_strand_id
1 'polypeptide(L)'
;LVVGRSAKLISRALKECRKVVAVSPRGTGETKPGAGVLNNWGWFVGRPLAGQRAWDIARTAEWARSGSQERKRAEIPVKIYADRDHWEAALLAAAMKPELFSGGEIRLGVASWKDLLKKPEDVGPAAGPGVFEQLDVPHLSRMAGNVRVV
;
A
#
# COMPACT_ATOMS: atom_id res chain seq x y z
N LEU A 1 -6.27 -8.04 -4.37
CA LEU A 1 -4.93 -7.85 -3.81
C LEU A 1 -5.06 -7.62 -2.30
N VAL A 2 -4.38 -8.42 -1.48
CA VAL A 2 -4.28 -8.20 -0.04
C VAL A 2 -2.85 -7.77 0.25
N VAL A 3 -2.65 -6.63 0.89
CA VAL A 3 -1.32 -6.14 1.29
C VAL A 3 -1.03 -6.69 2.68
N GLY A 4 0.02 -7.48 2.78
CA GLY A 4 0.37 -8.30 3.94
C GLY A 4 -0.20 -9.70 3.89
N ARG A 5 -0.22 -10.36 5.05
CA ARG A 5 -0.63 -11.77 5.24
C ARG A 5 -1.77 -11.95 6.24
N SER A 6 -2.59 -10.92 6.43
CA SER A 6 -3.72 -10.95 7.36
C SER A 6 -4.75 -12.00 6.92
N ALA A 7 -4.82 -13.12 7.63
CA ALA A 7 -5.74 -14.21 7.33
C ALA A 7 -7.19 -13.73 7.27
N LYS A 8 -7.57 -12.81 8.17
CA LYS A 8 -8.90 -12.18 8.18
C LYS A 8 -9.20 -11.41 6.88
N LEU A 9 -8.23 -10.62 6.38
CA LEU A 9 -8.40 -9.90 5.11
C LEU A 9 -8.44 -10.84 3.92
N ILE A 10 -7.60 -11.89 3.91
CA ILE A 10 -7.61 -12.92 2.87
C ILE A 10 -8.96 -13.61 2.81
N SER A 11 -9.47 -14.10 3.94
CA SER A 11 -10.79 -14.73 4.03
C SER A 11 -11.92 -13.80 3.58
N ARG A 12 -11.84 -12.50 3.92
CA ARG A 12 -12.82 -11.52 3.44
C ARG A 12 -12.73 -11.32 1.93
N ALA A 13 -11.52 -11.12 1.40
CA ALA A 13 -11.31 -10.91 -0.03
C ALA A 13 -11.79 -12.12 -0.86
N LEU A 14 -11.62 -13.35 -0.35
CA LEU A 14 -12.11 -14.57 -1.00
C LEU A 14 -13.65 -14.65 -1.07
N LYS A 15 -14.39 -13.96 -0.20
CA LYS A 15 -15.86 -13.90 -0.29
C LYS A 15 -16.35 -13.02 -1.44
N GLU A 16 -15.54 -12.05 -1.86
CA GLU A 16 -15.91 -11.06 -2.87
C GLU A 16 -15.15 -11.20 -4.19
N CYS A 17 -14.10 -12.02 -4.23
CA CYS A 17 -13.18 -12.13 -5.37
C CYS A 17 -12.89 -13.59 -5.71
N ARG A 18 -12.74 -13.87 -7.01
CA ARG A 18 -12.42 -15.22 -7.52
C ARG A 18 -11.00 -15.69 -7.17
N LYS A 19 -10.07 -14.74 -7.01
CA LYS A 19 -8.66 -15.00 -6.71
C LYS A 19 -8.15 -13.95 -5.73
N VAL A 20 -7.23 -14.37 -4.87
CA VAL A 20 -6.52 -13.47 -3.96
C VAL A 20 -5.02 -13.60 -4.20
N VAL A 21 -4.38 -12.45 -4.36
CA VAL A 21 -2.93 -12.31 -4.38
C VAL A 21 -2.56 -11.55 -3.11
N ALA A 22 -1.81 -12.21 -2.22
CA ALA A 22 -1.25 -11.60 -1.03
C ALA A 22 0.15 -11.08 -1.36
N VAL A 23 0.41 -9.80 -1.12
CA VAL A 23 1.71 -9.17 -1.39
C VAL A 23 2.33 -8.71 -0.08
N SER A 24 3.57 -9.13 0.20
CA SER A 24 4.34 -8.58 1.32
C SER A 24 5.15 -7.39 0.81
N PRO A 25 4.91 -6.15 1.32
CA PRO A 25 5.72 -5.01 0.92
C PRO A 25 7.20 -5.24 1.22
N ARG A 26 8.11 -4.67 0.42
CA ARG A 26 9.55 -4.80 0.66
C ARG A 26 9.95 -4.38 2.08
N GLY A 27 10.95 -5.05 2.64
CA GLY A 27 11.37 -4.85 4.03
C GLY A 27 10.42 -5.51 5.04
N THR A 28 9.54 -6.41 4.61
CA THR A 28 8.64 -7.19 5.47
C THR A 28 8.66 -8.67 5.08
N GLY A 29 8.28 -9.55 6.02
CA GLY A 29 8.24 -10.99 5.79
C GLY A 29 9.60 -11.53 5.33
N GLU A 30 9.60 -12.21 4.18
CA GLU A 30 10.80 -12.79 3.55
C GLU A 30 11.85 -11.73 3.16
N THR A 31 11.43 -10.50 2.88
CA THR A 31 12.34 -9.40 2.49
C THR A 31 12.75 -8.53 3.67
N LYS A 32 12.46 -8.95 4.91
CA LYS A 32 12.81 -8.20 6.11
C LYS A 32 14.34 -8.20 6.27
N PRO A 33 14.97 -7.02 6.43
CA PRO A 33 16.41 -6.97 6.68
C PRO A 33 16.78 -7.65 8.01
N GLY A 34 18.00 -8.16 8.09
CA GLY A 34 18.57 -8.68 9.34
C GLY A 34 18.62 -7.62 10.44
N ALA A 35 18.69 -8.07 11.69
CA ALA A 35 18.82 -7.16 12.83
C ALA A 35 20.07 -6.28 12.69
N GLY A 36 19.94 -4.98 12.98
CA GLY A 36 21.02 -4.00 12.90
C GLY A 36 21.31 -3.41 11.52
N VAL A 37 20.59 -3.82 10.46
CA VAL A 37 20.75 -3.25 9.11
C VAL A 37 19.87 -2.00 8.95
N LEU A 38 20.49 -0.84 8.76
CA LEU A 38 19.81 0.42 8.45
C LEU A 38 19.21 0.36 7.03
N ASN A 39 17.88 0.37 6.92
CA ASN A 39 17.16 0.28 5.64
C ASN A 39 16.85 1.68 5.05
N ASN A 40 17.83 2.59 5.08
CA ASN A 40 17.66 4.00 4.71
C ASN A 40 18.33 4.37 3.39
N TRP A 41 19.02 3.43 2.74
CA TRP A 41 19.68 3.66 1.44
C TRP A 41 18.74 4.25 0.39
N GLY A 42 17.51 3.74 0.33
CA GLY A 42 16.47 4.27 -0.55
C GLY A 42 16.24 5.77 -0.34
N TRP A 43 16.20 6.23 0.90
CA TRP A 43 16.01 7.64 1.22
C TRP A 43 17.17 8.50 0.72
N PHE A 44 18.42 8.06 0.93
CA PHE A 44 19.60 8.81 0.47
C PHE A 44 19.66 8.98 -1.06
N VAL A 45 19.07 8.06 -1.82
CA VAL A 45 18.99 8.15 -3.29
C VAL A 45 17.66 8.74 -3.79
N GLY A 46 16.90 9.41 -2.93
CA GLY A 46 15.63 10.06 -3.30
C GLY A 46 14.47 9.10 -3.55
N ARG A 47 14.55 7.86 -3.07
CA ARG A 47 13.53 6.82 -3.21
C ARG A 47 13.11 6.29 -1.83
N PRO A 48 12.32 7.05 -1.04
CA PRO A 48 11.93 6.62 0.31
C PRO A 48 11.19 5.28 0.29
N LEU A 49 11.34 4.50 1.37
CA LEU A 49 10.80 3.14 1.49
C LEU A 49 9.29 3.08 1.27
N ALA A 50 8.54 4.07 1.78
CA ALA A 50 7.09 4.16 1.60
C ALA A 50 6.69 4.22 0.11
N GLY A 51 7.38 5.06 -0.68
CA GLY A 51 7.15 5.16 -2.13
C GLY A 51 7.52 3.87 -2.87
N GLN A 52 8.63 3.22 -2.47
CA GLN A 52 9.01 1.93 -3.05
C GLN A 52 7.98 0.81 -2.77
N ARG A 53 7.45 0.75 -1.54
CA ARG A 53 6.40 -0.21 -1.16
C ARG A 53 5.09 0.03 -1.93
N ALA A 54 4.70 1.29 -2.09
CA ALA A 54 3.55 1.66 -2.90
C ALA A 54 3.72 1.23 -4.36
N TRP A 55 4.94 1.39 -4.90
CA TRP A 55 5.28 0.95 -6.25
C TRP A 55 5.17 -0.57 -6.42
N ASP A 56 5.64 -1.36 -5.45
CA ASP A 56 5.51 -2.83 -5.49
C ASP A 56 4.04 -3.27 -5.56
N ILE A 57 3.18 -2.62 -4.77
CA ILE A 57 1.74 -2.88 -4.73
C ILE A 57 1.10 -2.54 -6.09
N ALA A 58 1.40 -1.37 -6.63
CA ALA A 58 0.89 -0.93 -7.94
C ALA A 58 1.34 -1.87 -9.07
N ARG A 59 2.63 -2.26 -9.10
CA ARG A 59 3.13 -3.24 -10.08
C ARG A 59 2.48 -4.61 -9.95
N THR A 60 2.23 -5.06 -8.73
CA THR A 60 1.50 -6.33 -8.51
C THR A 60 0.06 -6.23 -8.99
N ALA A 61 -0.59 -5.07 -8.82
CA ALA A 61 -1.93 -4.84 -9.36
C ALA A 61 -1.94 -4.81 -10.89
N GLU A 62 -0.98 -4.13 -11.53
CA GLU A 62 -0.82 -4.14 -13.00
C GLU A 62 -0.66 -5.57 -13.53
N TRP A 63 0.22 -6.36 -12.90
CA TRP A 63 0.41 -7.77 -13.26
C TRP A 63 -0.87 -8.59 -13.05
N ALA A 64 -1.62 -8.34 -11.97
CA ALA A 64 -2.88 -9.03 -11.73
C ALA A 64 -3.97 -8.62 -12.75
N ARG A 65 -3.97 -7.38 -13.24
CA ARG A 65 -4.89 -6.86 -14.26
C ARG A 65 -4.63 -7.44 -15.64
N SER A 66 -3.34 -7.58 -16.01
CA SER A 66 -2.95 -8.04 -17.34
C SER A 66 -3.28 -9.52 -17.59
N GLY A 67 -3.45 -10.31 -16.52
CA GLY A 67 -3.74 -11.73 -16.61
C GLY A 67 -2.58 -12.51 -17.25
N SER A 68 -2.53 -13.82 -17.03
CA SER A 68 -1.70 -14.70 -17.87
C SER A 68 -2.03 -14.43 -19.34
N GLN A 69 -1.01 -14.38 -20.20
CA GLN A 69 -0.98 -13.89 -21.60
C GLN A 69 -2.15 -14.29 -22.55
N GLU A 70 -3.08 -15.14 -22.14
CA GLU A 70 -4.14 -15.74 -22.95
C GLU A 70 -5.44 -14.93 -23.08
N ARG A 71 -5.70 -13.89 -22.28
CA ARG A 71 -7.01 -13.18 -22.30
C ARG A 71 -6.92 -11.73 -22.78
N LYS A 72 -6.86 -11.55 -24.10
CA LYS A 72 -6.90 -10.27 -24.83
C LYS A 72 -8.20 -9.44 -24.74
N ARG A 73 -9.14 -9.64 -23.80
CA ARG A 73 -10.50 -9.06 -23.97
C ARG A 73 -11.20 -8.30 -22.84
N ALA A 74 -10.64 -8.18 -21.64
CA ALA A 74 -11.10 -7.19 -20.66
C ALA A 74 -10.07 -7.10 -19.53
N GLU A 75 -9.72 -5.89 -19.09
CA GLU A 75 -8.87 -5.72 -17.91
C GLU A 75 -9.56 -6.33 -16.68
N ILE A 76 -8.84 -7.16 -15.92
CA ILE A 76 -9.40 -7.81 -14.75
C ILE A 76 -9.59 -6.75 -13.65
N PRO A 77 -10.80 -6.54 -13.10
CA PRO A 77 -10.99 -5.59 -12.01
C PRO A 77 -10.24 -6.08 -10.77
N VAL A 78 -9.35 -5.24 -10.23
CA VAL A 78 -8.59 -5.53 -9.01
C VAL A 78 -9.17 -4.74 -7.84
N LYS A 79 -9.43 -5.41 -6.72
CA LYS A 79 -9.72 -4.77 -5.42
C LYS A 79 -8.49 -4.80 -4.53
N ILE A 80 -8.28 -3.77 -3.69
CA ILE A 80 -7.18 -3.71 -2.71
C ILE A 80 -7.69 -3.82 -1.27
N TYR A 81 -7.01 -4.61 -0.45
CA TYR A 81 -7.31 -4.75 0.98
C TYR A 81 -6.04 -4.62 1.81
N ALA A 82 -6.07 -3.78 2.84
CA ALA A 82 -4.96 -3.62 3.76
C ALA A 82 -5.45 -3.25 5.17
N ASP A 83 -4.65 -3.60 6.18
CA ASP A 83 -4.86 -3.23 7.57
C ASP A 83 -3.62 -2.58 8.18
N ARG A 84 -3.72 -2.26 9.48
CA ARG A 84 -2.84 -1.46 10.34
C ARG A 84 -1.34 -1.52 10.05
N ASP A 85 -0.78 -2.64 9.64
CA ASP A 85 0.67 -2.75 9.46
C ASP A 85 1.13 -2.31 8.06
N HIS A 86 0.20 -2.22 7.11
CA HIS A 86 0.49 -1.97 5.69
C HIS A 86 -0.44 -0.95 5.03
N TRP A 87 -1.31 -0.30 5.80
CA TRP A 87 -2.25 0.70 5.29
C TRP A 87 -1.56 1.83 4.54
N GLU A 88 -0.40 2.28 5.03
CA GLU A 88 0.32 3.43 4.46
C GLU A 88 0.76 3.14 3.02
N ALA A 89 1.40 1.99 2.79
CA ALA A 89 1.84 1.57 1.47
C ALA A 89 0.65 1.32 0.53
N ALA A 90 -0.42 0.72 1.04
CA ALA A 90 -1.63 0.47 0.27
C ALA A 90 -2.34 1.77 -0.14
N LEU A 91 -2.43 2.73 0.77
CA LEU A 91 -3.06 4.02 0.55
C LEU A 91 -2.26 4.84 -0.46
N LEU A 92 -0.93 4.88 -0.32
CA LEU A 92 -0.04 5.52 -1.28
C LEU A 92 -0.17 4.90 -2.68
N ALA A 93 -0.24 3.57 -2.77
CA ALA A 93 -0.43 2.89 -4.06
C ALA A 93 -1.78 3.25 -4.70
N ALA A 94 -2.85 3.23 -3.91
CA ALA A 94 -4.20 3.57 -4.37
C ALA A 94 -4.32 5.05 -4.78
N ALA A 95 -3.67 5.95 -4.06
CA ALA A 95 -3.63 7.38 -4.39
C ALA A 95 -2.75 7.68 -5.62
N MET A 96 -1.64 6.95 -5.79
CA MET A 96 -0.71 7.12 -6.90
C MET A 96 -1.29 6.64 -8.24
N LYS A 97 -2.06 5.54 -8.21
CA LYS A 97 -2.67 4.92 -9.41
C LYS A 97 -4.10 4.44 -9.12
N PRO A 98 -5.06 5.34 -8.88
CA PRO A 98 -6.43 4.98 -8.52
C PRO A 98 -7.13 4.13 -9.58
N GLU A 99 -6.78 4.32 -10.85
CA GLU A 99 -7.30 3.58 -11.99
C GLU A 99 -6.97 2.09 -11.97
N LEU A 100 -5.99 1.65 -11.17
CA LEU A 100 -5.68 0.23 -10.97
C LEU A 100 -6.69 -0.49 -10.09
N PHE A 101 -7.46 0.24 -9.27
CA PHE A 101 -8.28 -0.34 -8.22
C PHE A 101 -9.77 -0.05 -8.44
N SER A 102 -10.51 -1.11 -8.77
CA SER A 102 -11.99 -1.09 -8.87
C SER A 102 -12.70 -0.90 -7.53
N GLY A 103 -11.97 -1.01 -6.41
CA GLY A 103 -12.48 -0.79 -5.06
C GLY A 103 -11.68 -1.56 -4.01
N GLY A 104 -12.29 -1.80 -2.85
CA GLY A 104 -11.70 -2.52 -1.73
C GLY A 104 -11.75 -1.74 -0.42
N GLU A 105 -10.98 -2.15 0.57
CA GLU A 105 -10.96 -1.52 1.90
C GLU A 105 -9.54 -1.40 2.46
N ILE A 106 -9.13 -0.18 2.79
CA ILE A 106 -7.89 0.11 3.51
C ILE A 106 -8.27 0.61 4.90
N ARG A 107 -7.83 -0.11 5.94
CA ARG A 107 -8.04 0.31 7.33
C ARG A 107 -6.83 1.09 7.81
N LEU A 108 -7.03 2.37 8.08
CA LEU A 108 -5.99 3.28 8.50
C LEU A 108 -5.47 2.92 9.91
N GLY A 109 -4.17 3.13 10.11
CA GLY A 109 -3.58 3.10 11.45
C GLY A 109 -3.69 4.44 12.19
N VAL A 110 -3.85 5.55 11.45
CA VAL A 110 -3.96 6.92 11.97
C VAL A 110 -4.88 7.77 11.11
N ALA A 111 -5.49 8.80 11.69
CA ALA A 111 -6.33 9.75 10.97
C ALA A 111 -5.53 10.77 10.13
N SER A 112 -4.33 11.14 10.61
CA SER A 112 -3.42 12.10 9.98
C SER A 112 -1.99 11.78 10.41
N TRP A 113 -1.03 11.97 9.51
CA TRP A 113 0.38 11.91 9.87
C TRP A 113 0.81 13.09 10.74
N LYS A 114 0.11 14.23 10.67
CA LYS A 114 0.37 15.37 11.58
C LYS A 114 0.10 15.01 13.04
N ASP A 115 -0.80 14.06 13.30
CA ASP A 115 -1.06 13.57 14.65
C ASP A 115 0.09 12.70 15.19
N LEU A 116 0.84 12.02 14.31
CA LEU A 116 2.04 11.28 14.69
C LEU A 116 3.19 12.21 15.09
N LEU A 117 3.30 13.40 14.48
CA LEU A 117 4.33 14.39 14.84
C LEU A 117 4.16 14.92 16.26
N LYS A 118 2.98 14.79 16.87
CA LYS A 118 2.72 15.17 18.27
C LYS A 118 3.33 14.16 19.27
N LYS A 119 3.81 13.00 18.80
CA LYS A 119 4.45 11.94 19.59
C LYS A 119 5.73 11.47 18.87
N PRO A 120 6.89 12.11 19.12
CA PRO A 120 8.14 11.89 18.37
C PRO A 120 8.69 10.47 18.43
N GLU A 121 8.16 9.63 19.30
CA GLU A 121 8.58 8.24 19.53
C GLU A 121 7.99 7.29 18.46
N ASP A 122 6.97 7.75 17.72
CA ASP A 122 6.17 6.96 16.77
C ASP A 122 6.50 7.25 15.28
N VAL A 123 7.57 7.99 14.98
CA VAL A 123 7.91 8.33 13.58
C VAL A 123 8.48 7.11 12.86
N GLY A 124 7.60 6.41 12.14
CA GLY A 124 7.93 5.35 11.19
C GLY A 124 8.81 5.82 10.02
N PRO A 125 9.32 4.87 9.21
CA PRO A 125 10.49 5.08 8.38
C PRO A 125 10.24 6.07 7.24
N ALA A 126 10.92 7.22 7.37
CA ALA A 126 11.28 8.17 6.32
C ALA A 126 10.12 8.99 5.72
N ALA A 127 9.70 10.02 6.47
CA ALA A 127 9.11 11.22 5.89
C ALA A 127 10.05 11.76 4.79
N GLY A 128 9.57 11.78 3.54
CA GLY A 128 10.24 12.53 2.49
C GLY A 128 10.25 14.02 2.87
N PRO A 129 11.34 14.77 2.65
CA PRO A 129 11.34 16.22 2.84
C PRO A 129 10.15 16.86 2.12
N GLY A 130 9.42 17.75 2.80
CA GLY A 130 8.27 18.47 2.23
C GLY A 130 6.97 17.67 2.04
N VAL A 131 6.95 16.36 2.35
CA VAL A 131 5.74 15.54 2.17
C VAL A 131 4.58 16.07 3.01
N PHE A 132 4.79 16.40 4.28
CA PHE A 132 3.72 16.90 5.17
C PHE A 132 3.23 18.31 4.85
N GLU A 133 4.00 19.05 4.05
CA GLU A 133 3.61 20.37 3.56
C GLU A 133 2.59 20.26 2.42
N GLN A 134 2.59 19.13 1.72
CA GLN A 134 1.80 18.93 0.48
C GLN A 134 0.77 17.81 0.59
N LEU A 135 0.97 16.82 1.47
CA LEU A 135 0.20 15.58 1.54
C LEU A 135 0.01 15.09 2.98
N ASP A 136 -1.18 14.55 3.22
CA ASP A 136 -1.56 13.91 4.47
C ASP A 136 -2.58 12.79 4.18
N VAL A 137 -2.86 11.95 5.18
CA VAL A 137 -3.78 10.80 5.07
C VAL A 137 -5.16 11.19 4.50
N PRO A 138 -5.80 12.32 4.91
CA PRO A 138 -7.08 12.72 4.32
C PRO A 138 -6.97 13.10 2.84
N HIS A 139 -5.84 13.67 2.40
CA HIS A 139 -5.60 14.03 1.00
C HIS A 139 -5.48 12.75 0.16
N LEU A 140 -4.64 11.82 0.62
CA LEU A 140 -4.46 10.52 -0.03
C LEU A 140 -5.77 9.72 -0.12
N SER A 141 -6.59 9.79 0.93
CA SER A 141 -7.88 9.11 0.97
C SER A 141 -8.83 9.61 -0.12
N ARG A 142 -8.82 10.92 -0.42
CA ARG A 142 -9.59 11.48 -1.55
C ARG A 142 -9.03 11.07 -2.90
N MET A 143 -7.72 10.89 -3.00
CA MET A 143 -7.05 10.47 -4.23
C MET A 143 -7.21 8.97 -4.53
N ALA A 144 -7.52 8.15 -3.53
CA ALA A 144 -7.64 6.69 -3.66
C ALA A 144 -8.84 6.20 -4.49
N GLY A 145 -9.65 7.12 -5.05
CA GLY A 145 -10.74 6.81 -5.97
C GLY A 145 -11.82 5.94 -5.34
N ASN A 146 -12.07 4.77 -5.93
CA ASN A 146 -13.16 3.86 -5.52
C ASN A 146 -12.81 3.01 -4.28
N VAL A 147 -11.61 3.15 -3.73
CA VAL A 147 -11.18 2.38 -2.55
C VAL A 147 -11.78 2.97 -1.29
N ARG A 148 -12.47 2.14 -0.49
CA ARG A 148 -13.00 2.56 0.80
C ARG A 148 -11.86 2.71 1.80
N VAL A 149 -11.69 3.90 2.34
CA VAL A 149 -10.73 4.16 3.42
C VAL A 149 -11.51 4.26 4.74
N VAL A 150 -11.11 3.47 5.74
CA VAL A 150 -11.82 3.29 7.02
C VAL A 150 -10.87 3.49 8.19
#